data_AF-A0A2E7DMQ4-F1
#
_entry.id   AF-A0A2E7DMQ4-F1
#
_cell.length_a   1.000
_cell.length_b   1.000
_cell.length_c   1.000
_cell.angle_alpha   90.00
_cell.angle_beta   90.00
_cell.angle_gamma   90.00
#
_symmetry.space_group_name_H-M   'P 1'
#
loop_
_entity.id
_entity.type
_entity.pdbx_description
1 polymer ?
#
loop_
_entity_poly.entity_id
_entity_poly.type
_entity_poly.pdbx_seq_one_letter_code
_entity_poly.pdbx_strand_id
1 'polypeptide(L)'
;MLAAGEGNLSLQVDNQKIDKGEIFMTDNIEFILTSDPTVARKIIQSDNPPLVTIEAEYGSYVAEGTQYTAAHHQATGPYTNDNPSPCCDINIPTLNNGTVLVSHVDLDTVGGCLRTTNEWKEKLFNSDTNHFWQFAGWVDVKGPHMMRNFPTQTDKDTIINQLTAYWAWHDKNMGSLRTNQGESLDITKSVMSAANALQHILNNNPEYIDQGIEFQKKEAALAAESFRDILYIGDGSDKIKIVTRNSDKFTNHLYDLGENGLADIVIAYNNKYGSITLSYAQWEDRYMDLQIAPCFEIMQSIWGNTAGGHAGIAGSPRELRVEESMIQNVCAKLVDYRNNCLYEDDQLQKELAEIPF
;
A
#
# COMPACT_ATOMS: atom_id res chain seq x y z
N MET A 1 49.94 4.69 -27.65
CA MET A 1 50.03 5.80 -26.68
C MET A 1 48.66 5.93 -26.02
N LEU A 2 48.62 5.63 -24.71
CA LEU A 2 47.85 6.29 -23.63
C LEU A 2 46.40 6.72 -23.91
N ALA A 3 45.40 6.47 -23.08
CA ALA A 3 45.26 5.77 -21.80
C ALA A 3 43.76 5.63 -21.51
N ALA A 4 43.40 4.65 -20.69
CA ALA A 4 42.07 4.46 -20.13
C ALA A 4 41.64 5.65 -19.26
N GLY A 5 40.32 5.90 -19.22
CA GLY A 5 39.67 6.80 -18.27
C GLY A 5 38.36 6.18 -17.83
N GLU A 6 38.43 5.40 -16.75
CA GLU A 6 37.27 4.94 -15.99
C GLU A 6 36.55 6.15 -15.40
N GLY A 7 35.35 6.42 -15.87
CA GLY A 7 34.44 7.40 -15.28
C GLY A 7 33.51 6.71 -14.28
N ASN A 8 33.96 6.55 -13.04
CA ASN A 8 33.08 6.25 -11.92
C ASN A 8 32.07 7.40 -11.75
N LEU A 9 30.83 7.18 -12.19
CA LEU A 9 29.69 8.00 -11.81
C LEU A 9 29.28 7.61 -10.38
N SER A 10 30.00 8.14 -9.39
CA SER A 10 29.53 8.15 -8.02
C SER A 10 28.31 9.07 -7.95
N LEU A 11 27.12 8.49 -7.81
CA LEU A 11 25.94 9.21 -7.35
C LEU A 11 26.21 9.66 -5.90
N GLN A 12 26.75 10.87 -5.75
CA GLN A 12 26.73 11.57 -4.49
C GLN A 12 25.26 11.91 -4.19
N VAL A 13 24.67 11.15 -3.28
CA VAL A 13 23.40 11.53 -2.66
C VAL A 13 23.67 12.80 -1.86
N ASP A 14 23.12 13.89 -2.37
CA ASP A 14 23.24 15.22 -1.80
C ASP A 14 22.51 15.20 -0.44
N ASN A 15 23.29 15.26 0.65
CA ASN A 15 22.79 15.32 2.04
C ASN A 15 22.06 16.65 2.27
N GLN A 16 20.84 16.79 1.73
CA GLN A 16 20.01 17.97 1.95
C GLN A 16 19.22 17.84 3.26
N LYS A 17 19.65 18.65 4.23
CA LYS A 17 18.92 19.16 5.41
C LYS A 17 17.89 18.19 6.02
N ILE A 18 18.40 17.21 6.74
CA ILE A 18 17.68 16.59 7.84
C ILE A 18 17.56 17.64 8.95
N ASP A 19 16.34 17.84 9.46
CA ASP A 19 16.06 18.73 10.58
C ASP A 19 16.93 18.32 11.78
N LYS A 20 17.61 19.29 12.40
CA LYS A 20 18.62 19.04 13.45
C LYS A 20 17.98 18.77 14.82
N GLY A 21 16.92 17.97 14.86
CA GLY A 21 16.49 17.28 16.07
C GLY A 21 17.50 16.19 16.40
N GLU A 22 17.84 15.99 17.67
CA GLU A 22 18.66 14.86 18.10
C GLU A 22 18.00 13.55 17.65
N ILE A 23 18.57 12.87 16.65
CA ILE A 23 18.14 11.52 16.28
C ILE A 23 18.65 10.57 17.36
N PHE A 24 17.76 10.17 18.27
CA PHE A 24 18.01 9.10 19.21
C PHE A 24 18.18 7.79 18.42
N MET A 25 19.43 7.31 18.31
CA MET A 25 19.73 6.04 17.67
C MET A 25 19.45 4.93 18.69
N THR A 26 18.59 3.98 18.31
CA THR A 26 18.46 2.72 19.05
C THR A 26 19.69 1.89 18.73
N ASP A 27 20.74 1.98 19.55
CA ASP A 27 22.11 1.61 19.16
C ASP A 27 22.36 0.15 18.72
N ASN A 28 21.36 -0.75 18.60
CA ASN A 28 21.60 -2.11 18.12
C ASN A 28 20.47 -2.79 17.31
N ILE A 29 19.44 -2.06 16.84
CA ILE A 29 18.40 -2.64 15.97
C ILE A 29 18.60 -2.14 14.54
N GLU A 30 18.69 -3.07 13.59
CA GLU A 30 18.80 -2.78 12.16
C GLU A 30 17.47 -3.06 11.46
N PHE A 31 16.94 -2.07 10.73
CA PHE A 31 15.75 -2.23 9.89
C PHE A 31 16.18 -2.41 8.45
N ILE A 32 15.89 -3.57 7.88
CA ILE A 32 16.30 -3.95 6.52
C ILE A 32 15.07 -4.03 5.61
N LEU A 33 15.09 -3.25 4.55
CA LEU A 33 14.10 -3.25 3.47
C LEU A 33 14.59 -4.13 2.32
N THR A 34 13.73 -5.03 1.83
CA THR A 34 13.88 -5.59 0.48
C THR A 34 12.53 -5.89 -0.14
N SER A 35 12.34 -5.49 -1.40
CA SER A 35 11.12 -5.76 -2.18
C SER A 35 11.24 -7.05 -3.02
N ASP A 36 12.39 -7.73 -2.95
CA ASP A 36 12.66 -8.95 -3.72
C ASP A 36 12.49 -10.20 -2.83
N PRO A 37 11.52 -11.09 -3.12
CA PRO A 37 11.31 -12.32 -2.34
C PRO A 37 12.53 -13.25 -2.32
N THR A 38 13.38 -13.20 -3.35
CA THR A 38 14.60 -14.00 -3.43
C THR A 38 15.65 -13.50 -2.46
N VAL A 39 15.76 -12.18 -2.29
CA VAL A 39 16.66 -11.56 -1.31
C VAL A 39 16.14 -11.82 0.10
N ALA A 40 14.83 -11.65 0.32
CA ALA A 40 14.18 -11.96 1.59
C ALA A 40 14.47 -13.41 2.05
N ARG A 41 14.32 -14.40 1.14
CA ARG A 41 14.66 -15.81 1.41
C ARG A 41 16.11 -16.01 1.85
N LYS A 42 17.06 -15.31 1.20
CA LYS A 42 18.49 -15.39 1.57
C LYS A 42 18.73 -14.79 2.95
N ILE A 43 18.08 -13.68 3.27
CA ILE A 43 18.21 -13.01 4.57
C ILE A 43 17.70 -13.91 5.70
N ILE A 44 16.50 -14.50 5.55
CA ILE A 44 15.95 -15.40 6.59
C ILE A 44 16.72 -16.73 6.74
N GLN A 45 17.50 -17.12 5.73
CA GLN A 45 18.34 -18.33 5.75
C GLN A 45 19.79 -18.03 6.14
N SER A 46 20.12 -16.76 6.43
CA SER A 46 21.48 -16.37 6.80
C SER A 46 21.85 -16.86 8.21
N ASP A 47 23.13 -16.77 8.56
CA ASP A 47 23.62 -17.14 9.89
C ASP A 47 23.05 -16.24 11.01
N ASN A 48 22.56 -15.04 10.65
CA ASN A 48 21.92 -14.09 11.57
C ASN A 48 20.56 -13.67 10.99
N PRO A 49 19.55 -14.55 11.03
CA PRO A 49 18.25 -14.25 10.46
C PRO A 49 17.54 -13.13 11.24
N PRO A 50 16.58 -12.42 10.62
CA PRO A 50 15.77 -11.42 11.30
C PRO A 50 15.03 -12.00 12.50
N LEU A 51 15.08 -11.29 13.63
CA LEU A 51 14.33 -11.68 14.83
C LEU A 51 12.84 -11.44 14.63
N VAL A 52 12.50 -10.30 14.03
CA VAL A 52 11.14 -9.89 13.74
C VAL A 52 11.02 -9.56 12.26
N THR A 53 9.92 -9.95 11.64
CA THR A 53 9.54 -9.46 10.31
C THR A 53 8.26 -8.63 10.44
N ILE A 54 8.24 -7.47 9.78
CA ILE A 54 7.09 -6.56 9.75
C ILE A 54 6.69 -6.40 8.28
N GLU A 55 5.49 -6.83 7.93
CA GLU A 55 4.95 -6.80 6.57
C GLU A 55 5.91 -7.38 5.52
N ALA A 56 6.69 -8.39 5.88
CA ALA A 56 7.62 -9.05 4.96
C ALA A 56 6.88 -10.05 4.05
N GLU A 57 5.86 -9.55 3.36
CA GLU A 57 4.94 -10.28 2.50
C GLU A 57 5.25 -10.00 1.02
N TYR A 58 5.31 -11.06 0.21
CA TYR A 58 5.74 -11.01 -1.18
C TYR A 58 4.79 -11.82 -2.06
N GLY A 59 3.54 -11.35 -2.16
CA GLY A 59 2.45 -12.13 -2.73
C GLY A 59 2.07 -13.25 -1.77
N SER A 60 2.14 -14.51 -2.23
CA SER A 60 1.80 -15.70 -1.41
C SER A 60 2.93 -16.18 -0.49
N TYR A 61 4.09 -15.52 -0.50
CA TYR A 61 5.23 -15.87 0.34
C TYR A 61 5.36 -14.84 1.46
N VAL A 62 5.42 -15.32 2.71
CA VAL A 62 5.74 -14.53 3.90
C VAL A 62 7.12 -14.92 4.39
N ALA A 63 8.00 -13.93 4.60
CA ALA A 63 9.29 -14.14 5.24
C ALA A 63 9.09 -14.10 6.76
N GLU A 64 9.25 -15.24 7.42
CA GLU A 64 9.01 -15.36 8.86
C GLU A 64 10.26 -14.99 9.67
N GLY A 65 10.09 -14.15 10.69
CA GLY A 65 11.12 -13.83 11.67
C GLY A 65 11.26 -14.94 12.72
N THR A 66 12.44 -15.09 13.32
CA THR A 66 12.69 -16.19 14.26
C THR A 66 11.99 -16.05 15.61
N GLN A 67 11.54 -14.85 15.98
CA GLN A 67 10.81 -14.56 17.21
C GLN A 67 9.36 -14.15 16.96
N TYR A 68 9.12 -13.30 15.95
CA TYR A 68 7.78 -12.81 15.62
C TYR A 68 7.65 -12.45 14.15
N THR A 69 6.45 -12.62 13.61
CA THR A 69 6.09 -12.23 12.23
C THR A 69 4.79 -11.43 12.28
N ALA A 70 4.88 -10.13 12.01
CA ALA A 70 3.72 -9.25 11.90
C ALA A 70 3.35 -9.11 10.41
N ALA A 71 2.61 -10.08 9.91
CA ALA A 71 2.07 -10.11 8.55
C ALA A 71 0.54 -10.26 8.64
N HIS A 72 -0.17 -9.58 7.75
CA HIS A 72 -1.64 -9.56 7.82
C HIS A 72 -2.33 -9.39 6.46
N HIS A 73 -1.63 -9.35 5.33
CA HIS A 73 -2.23 -9.17 4.02
C HIS A 73 -2.32 -10.46 3.17
N GLN A 74 -2.20 -11.64 3.78
CA GLN A 74 -2.37 -12.90 3.05
C GLN A 74 -3.85 -13.19 2.77
N ALA A 75 -4.15 -13.67 1.57
CA ALA A 75 -5.50 -14.12 1.21
C ALA A 75 -5.93 -15.37 1.98
N THR A 76 -4.98 -16.21 2.42
CA THR A 76 -5.23 -17.45 3.16
C THR A 76 -4.08 -17.74 4.13
N GLY A 77 -4.31 -18.62 5.09
CA GLY A 77 -3.28 -19.05 6.05
C GLY A 77 -3.35 -18.27 7.37
N PRO A 78 -2.27 -18.24 8.15
CA PRO A 78 -2.26 -17.65 9.48
C PRO A 78 -2.03 -16.12 9.48
N TYR A 79 -1.82 -15.51 8.31
CA TYR A 79 -1.45 -14.10 8.15
C TYR A 79 -2.50 -13.30 7.37
N THR A 80 -3.78 -13.58 7.60
CA THR A 80 -4.90 -12.89 6.94
C THR A 80 -5.19 -11.54 7.59
N ASN A 81 -6.09 -10.76 6.98
CA ASN A 81 -6.54 -9.46 7.51
C ASN A 81 -7.25 -9.56 8.88
N ASP A 82 -7.48 -10.76 9.40
CA ASP A 82 -7.93 -10.98 10.78
C ASP A 82 -6.82 -10.72 11.81
N ASN A 83 -5.56 -10.78 11.37
CA ASN A 83 -4.44 -10.36 12.19
C ASN A 83 -4.44 -8.84 12.34
N PRO A 84 -4.00 -8.32 13.51
CA PRO A 84 -3.85 -6.89 13.67
C PRO A 84 -2.82 -6.35 12.68
N SER A 85 -3.12 -5.21 12.05
CA SER A 85 -2.09 -4.46 11.32
C SER A 85 -0.92 -4.17 12.26
N PRO A 86 0.33 -4.33 11.84
CA PRO A 86 1.52 -4.10 12.66
C PRO A 86 1.51 -2.82 13.49
N CYS A 87 0.98 -1.69 13.00
CA CYS A 87 0.89 -0.48 13.81
C CYS A 87 -0.09 -0.59 15.00
N CYS A 88 -1.02 -1.54 14.96
CA CYS A 88 -1.97 -1.89 16.02
C CYS A 88 -1.53 -3.10 16.85
N ASP A 89 -0.55 -3.89 16.41
CA ASP A 89 -0.21 -5.17 17.03
C ASP A 89 0.55 -5.00 18.35
N ILE A 90 -0.14 -5.23 19.47
CA ILE A 90 0.43 -5.15 20.83
C ILE A 90 1.42 -6.27 21.14
N ASN A 91 1.39 -7.37 20.38
CA ASN A 91 2.19 -8.55 20.64
C ASN A 91 3.59 -8.49 20.01
N ILE A 92 3.85 -7.51 19.13
CA ILE A 92 5.20 -7.26 18.60
C ILE A 92 6.17 -7.04 19.78
N PRO A 93 7.20 -7.90 19.92
CA PRO A 93 8.14 -7.81 21.03
C PRO A 93 9.08 -6.62 20.85
N THR A 94 9.49 -6.01 21.96
CA THR A 94 10.60 -5.06 21.93
C THR A 94 11.92 -5.81 21.90
N LEU A 95 12.86 -5.29 21.12
CA LEU A 95 14.18 -5.86 20.91
C LEU A 95 15.23 -5.02 21.62
N ASN A 96 16.29 -5.68 22.09
CA ASN A 96 17.49 -4.99 22.57
C ASN A 96 18.55 -4.86 21.46
N ASN A 97 18.60 -5.84 20.56
CA ASN A 97 19.43 -5.86 19.37
C ASN A 97 18.82 -6.78 18.30
N GLY A 98 19.37 -6.73 17.09
CA GLY A 98 19.07 -7.66 16.01
C GLY A 98 18.48 -6.97 14.79
N THR A 99 17.98 -7.79 13.86
CA THR A 99 17.49 -7.32 12.56
C THR A 99 15.98 -7.46 12.49
N VAL A 100 15.33 -6.42 11.96
CA VAL A 100 13.92 -6.40 11.56
C VAL A 100 13.87 -6.32 10.03
N LEU A 101 13.16 -7.26 9.39
CA LEU A 101 13.02 -7.27 7.93
C LEU A 101 11.63 -6.80 7.51
N VAL A 102 11.58 -5.95 6.48
CA VAL A 102 10.35 -5.38 5.90
C VAL A 102 10.35 -5.48 4.38
N SER A 103 9.16 -5.56 3.76
CA SER A 103 9.05 -5.64 2.29
C SER A 103 8.90 -4.28 1.61
N HIS A 104 8.27 -3.33 2.29
CA HIS A 104 8.01 -1.97 1.83
C HIS A 104 8.03 -1.01 3.03
N VAL A 105 7.71 0.26 2.82
CA VAL A 105 7.72 1.25 3.90
C VAL A 105 6.56 2.21 3.77
N ASP A 106 5.58 2.06 4.65
CA ASP A 106 4.46 2.97 4.86
C ASP A 106 4.23 3.22 6.36
N LEU A 107 3.07 3.79 6.72
CA LEU A 107 2.76 4.09 8.12
C LEU A 107 2.59 2.81 8.96
N ASP A 108 2.01 1.76 8.39
CA ASP A 108 1.76 0.54 9.14
C ASP A 108 3.07 -0.19 9.44
N THR A 109 3.91 -0.38 8.41
CA THR A 109 5.26 -0.90 8.54
C THR A 109 6.08 -0.08 9.55
N VAL A 110 6.07 1.27 9.45
CA VAL A 110 6.80 2.12 10.40
C VAL A 110 6.27 1.94 11.81
N GLY A 111 4.95 1.88 12.01
CA GLY A 111 4.34 1.60 13.30
C GLY A 111 4.81 0.26 13.89
N GLY A 112 4.80 -0.80 13.09
CA GLY A 112 5.33 -2.12 13.48
C GLY A 112 6.82 -2.08 13.84
N CYS A 113 7.64 -1.39 13.04
CA CYS A 113 9.05 -1.18 13.35
C CYS A 113 9.25 -0.48 14.69
N LEU A 114 8.52 0.60 14.97
CA LEU A 114 8.66 1.37 16.20
C LEU A 114 8.23 0.60 17.44
N ARG A 115 7.29 -0.36 17.31
CA ARG A 115 6.93 -1.28 18.40
C ARG A 115 8.05 -2.22 18.81
N THR A 116 9.03 -2.46 17.95
CA THR A 116 10.24 -3.23 18.30
C THR A 116 11.22 -2.41 19.15
N THR A 117 10.98 -1.11 19.32
CA THR A 117 11.89 -0.20 20.06
C THR A 117 11.24 0.25 21.38
N ASN A 118 11.88 0.01 22.53
CA ASN A 118 11.30 0.35 23.83
C ASN A 118 10.97 1.85 23.95
N GLU A 119 11.91 2.71 23.59
CA GLU A 119 11.75 4.17 23.76
C GLU A 119 10.58 4.73 22.95
N TRP A 120 10.46 4.38 21.67
CA TRP A 120 9.37 4.88 20.84
C TRP A 120 8.05 4.17 21.12
N LYS A 121 8.08 2.90 21.54
CA LYS A 121 6.87 2.18 21.98
C LYS A 121 6.17 2.95 23.10
N GLU A 122 6.91 3.37 24.12
CA GLU A 122 6.35 4.12 25.25
C GLU A 122 5.86 5.52 24.86
N LYS A 123 6.60 6.23 24.00
CA LYS A 123 6.26 7.61 23.59
C LYS A 123 5.09 7.68 22.63
N LEU A 124 4.98 6.74 21.69
CA LEU A 124 4.04 6.82 20.57
C LEU A 124 2.84 5.89 20.69
N PHE A 125 2.86 4.86 21.54
CA PHE A 125 1.78 3.87 21.65
C PHE A 125 1.19 3.86 23.06
N ASN A 126 0.55 4.97 23.41
CA ASN A 126 -0.12 5.18 24.70
C ASN A 126 -1.62 5.42 24.51
N SER A 127 -2.36 5.61 25.61
CA SER A 127 -3.81 5.82 25.58
C SER A 127 -4.26 6.99 24.70
N ASP A 128 -3.45 8.05 24.64
CA ASP A 128 -3.81 9.30 23.97
C ASP A 128 -3.63 9.20 22.46
N THR A 129 -2.78 8.28 22.01
CA THR A 129 -2.42 8.04 20.61
C THR A 129 -3.07 6.78 20.04
N ASN A 130 -3.74 5.97 20.86
CA ASN A 130 -4.34 4.71 20.43
C ASN A 130 -5.37 4.88 19.29
N HIS A 131 -6.19 5.94 19.33
CA HIS A 131 -7.16 6.19 18.26
C HIS A 131 -6.49 6.52 16.92
N PHE A 132 -5.34 7.19 16.93
CA PHE A 132 -4.57 7.43 15.70
C PHE A 132 -4.12 6.11 15.08
N TRP A 133 -3.53 5.20 15.87
CA TRP A 133 -3.06 3.92 15.36
C TRP A 133 -4.19 3.01 14.88
N GLN A 134 -5.30 2.97 15.61
CA GLN A 134 -6.50 2.25 15.17
C GLN A 134 -7.03 2.78 13.83
N PHE A 135 -6.99 4.10 13.64
CA PHE A 135 -7.36 4.72 12.37
C PHE A 135 -6.32 4.37 11.28
N ALA A 136 -5.02 4.45 11.58
CA ALA A 136 -3.95 4.09 10.66
C ALA A 136 -4.10 2.64 10.15
N GLY A 137 -4.23 1.66 11.04
CA GLY A 137 -4.45 0.25 10.66
C GLY A 137 -5.76 0.02 9.91
N TRP A 138 -6.80 0.79 10.21
CA TRP A 138 -8.04 0.72 9.44
C TRP A 138 -7.88 1.29 8.02
N VAL A 139 -7.15 2.39 7.86
CA VAL A 139 -6.87 3.00 6.54
C VAL A 139 -5.95 2.13 5.71
N ASP A 140 -5.03 1.44 6.34
CA ASP A 140 -4.18 0.45 5.71
C ASP A 140 -5.02 -0.66 5.03
N VAL A 141 -5.99 -1.24 5.75
CA VAL A 141 -6.85 -2.30 5.20
C VAL A 141 -7.95 -1.76 4.26
N LYS A 142 -8.61 -0.65 4.61
CA LYS A 142 -9.80 -0.15 3.89
C LYS A 142 -9.50 0.95 2.87
N GLY A 143 -8.30 1.50 2.89
CA GLY A 143 -7.83 2.57 2.01
C GLY A 143 -8.20 3.99 2.48
N PRO A 144 -7.43 5.02 2.08
CA PRO A 144 -7.66 6.43 2.45
C PRO A 144 -9.01 6.99 2.02
N HIS A 145 -9.59 6.52 0.91
CA HIS A 145 -10.90 6.95 0.43
C HIS A 145 -12.04 6.59 1.39
N MET A 146 -11.79 5.66 2.31
CA MET A 146 -12.77 5.24 3.29
C MET A 146 -12.70 6.06 4.59
N MET A 147 -11.68 6.90 4.82
CA MET A 147 -11.43 7.58 6.12
C MET A 147 -12.67 8.14 6.82
N ARG A 148 -13.60 8.79 6.08
CA ARG A 148 -14.83 9.36 6.67
C ARG A 148 -15.72 8.32 7.36
N ASN A 149 -15.65 7.06 6.92
CA ASN A 149 -16.46 5.94 7.41
C ASN A 149 -15.86 5.24 8.63
N PHE A 150 -14.68 5.66 9.11
CA PHE A 150 -14.08 5.06 10.31
C PHE A 150 -15.05 5.12 11.51
N PRO A 151 -15.36 4.00 12.17
CA PRO A 151 -16.36 3.95 13.24
C PRO A 151 -15.76 4.44 14.57
N THR A 152 -15.76 5.76 14.79
CA THR A 152 -15.31 6.36 16.05
C THR A 152 -16.23 7.49 16.54
N GLN A 153 -16.24 7.70 17.85
CA GLN A 153 -16.85 8.86 18.53
C GLN A 153 -15.85 10.00 18.78
N THR A 154 -14.57 9.77 18.50
CA THR A 154 -13.49 10.77 18.62
C THR A 154 -13.54 11.79 17.49
N ASP A 155 -12.90 12.95 17.70
CA ASP A 155 -12.68 13.95 16.66
C ASP A 155 -11.86 13.36 15.48
N LYS A 156 -12.58 13.00 14.42
CA LYS A 156 -12.01 12.43 13.19
C LYS A 156 -11.13 13.43 12.44
N ASP A 157 -11.48 14.72 12.46
CA ASP A 157 -10.79 15.72 11.66
C ASP A 157 -9.36 15.91 12.16
N THR A 158 -9.15 15.90 13.48
CA THR A 158 -7.82 15.90 14.07
C THR A 158 -6.99 14.70 13.59
N ILE A 159 -7.53 13.48 13.63
CA ILE A 159 -6.79 12.28 13.21
C ILE A 159 -6.51 12.28 11.71
N ILE A 160 -7.47 12.72 10.88
CA ILE A 160 -7.29 12.85 9.43
C ILE A 160 -6.17 13.86 9.12
N ASN A 161 -6.13 14.98 9.84
CA ASN A 161 -5.05 15.97 9.69
C ASN A 161 -3.69 15.37 10.09
N GLN A 162 -3.64 14.55 11.13
CA GLN A 162 -2.40 13.86 11.53
C GLN A 162 -1.95 12.81 10.50
N LEU A 163 -2.86 11.98 10.00
CA LEU A 163 -2.55 10.98 8.97
C LEU A 163 -2.04 11.64 7.68
N THR A 164 -2.73 12.70 7.24
CA THR A 164 -2.32 13.44 6.03
C THR A 164 -1.03 14.23 6.21
N ALA A 165 -0.75 14.73 7.43
CA ALA A 165 0.56 15.30 7.77
C ALA A 165 1.68 14.25 7.68
N TYR A 166 1.43 13.02 8.16
CA TYR A 166 2.38 11.93 8.00
C TYR A 166 2.61 11.59 6.53
N TRP A 167 1.57 11.47 5.70
CA TRP A 167 1.73 11.21 4.27
C TRP A 167 2.49 12.32 3.54
N ALA A 168 2.24 13.58 3.90
CA ALA A 168 3.01 14.71 3.37
C ALA A 168 4.50 14.60 3.71
N TRP A 169 4.82 14.23 4.95
CA TRP A 169 6.20 14.02 5.38
C TRP A 169 6.81 12.77 4.70
N HIS A 170 6.08 11.67 4.62
CA HIS A 170 6.53 10.41 4.01
C HIS A 170 6.84 10.60 2.52
N ASP A 171 5.95 11.22 1.74
CA ASP A 171 6.16 11.48 0.31
C ASP A 171 7.48 12.21 0.04
N LYS A 172 7.80 13.21 0.89
CA LYS A 172 9.02 14.01 0.77
C LYS A 172 10.29 13.29 1.22
N ASN A 173 10.21 12.48 2.27
CA ASN A 173 11.41 11.94 2.96
C ASN A 173 11.65 10.45 2.71
N MET A 174 10.61 9.70 2.36
CA MET A 174 10.61 8.25 2.26
C MET A 174 9.97 7.71 0.98
N GLY A 175 9.19 8.52 0.24
CA GLY A 175 8.48 8.09 -0.98
C GLY A 175 9.38 7.57 -2.12
N SER A 176 10.69 7.79 -2.04
CA SER A 176 11.68 7.23 -2.97
C SER A 176 12.38 5.97 -2.47
N LEU A 177 12.15 5.54 -1.22
CA LEU A 177 12.76 4.34 -0.64
C LEU A 177 12.17 3.10 -1.28
N ARG A 178 12.96 2.51 -2.18
CA ARG A 178 12.68 1.25 -2.84
C ARG A 178 14.01 0.56 -3.12
N THR A 179 13.97 -0.76 -3.16
CA THR A 179 15.12 -1.58 -3.55
C THR A 179 14.95 -2.00 -5.00
N ASN A 180 16.07 -2.10 -5.75
CA ASN A 180 16.03 -2.76 -7.04
C ASN A 180 16.02 -4.28 -6.84
N GLN A 181 15.76 -5.02 -7.93
CA GLN A 181 15.85 -6.47 -7.92
C GLN A 181 17.25 -6.92 -7.45
N GLY A 182 17.29 -7.89 -6.54
CA GLY A 182 18.54 -8.39 -5.96
C GLY A 182 19.16 -7.54 -4.85
N GLU A 183 18.53 -6.43 -4.44
CA GLU A 183 19.08 -5.52 -3.42
C GLU A 183 18.31 -5.56 -2.09
N SER A 184 18.99 -5.13 -1.03
CA SER A 184 18.42 -4.79 0.27
C SER A 184 18.98 -3.44 0.74
N LEU A 185 18.23 -2.71 1.56
CA LEU A 185 18.61 -1.39 2.06
C LEU A 185 18.44 -1.32 3.58
N ASP A 186 19.44 -0.78 4.28
CA ASP A 186 19.29 -0.38 5.68
C ASP A 186 18.49 0.94 5.75
N ILE A 187 17.31 0.87 6.35
CA ILE A 187 16.38 1.99 6.52
C ILE A 187 16.30 2.49 7.96
N THR A 188 17.22 2.08 8.83
CA THR A 188 17.18 2.38 10.27
C THR A 188 17.04 3.88 10.55
N LYS A 189 17.85 4.70 9.90
CA LYS A 189 17.78 6.18 10.05
C LYS A 189 16.45 6.75 9.55
N SER A 190 15.89 6.18 8.49
CA SER A 190 14.61 6.61 7.93
C SER A 190 13.46 6.30 8.89
N VAL A 191 13.45 5.10 9.49
CA VAL A 191 12.47 4.71 10.52
C VAL A 191 12.59 5.62 11.75
N MET A 192 13.81 5.88 12.24
CA MET A 192 14.01 6.80 13.37
C MET A 192 13.60 8.24 13.04
N SER A 193 13.82 8.70 11.80
CA SER A 193 13.34 10.01 11.36
C SER A 193 11.82 10.08 11.32
N ALA A 194 11.16 9.00 10.89
CA ALA A 194 9.70 8.89 10.92
C ALA A 194 9.15 8.92 12.35
N ALA A 195 9.83 8.28 13.31
CA ALA A 195 9.48 8.31 14.72
C ALA A 195 9.42 9.74 15.28
N ASN A 196 10.45 10.54 14.99
CA ASN A 196 10.52 11.94 15.40
C ASN A 196 9.41 12.77 14.75
N ALA A 197 9.17 12.59 13.44
CA ALA A 197 8.08 13.28 12.74
C ALA A 197 6.71 12.92 13.34
N LEU A 198 6.45 11.63 13.58
CA LEU A 198 5.23 11.14 14.24
C LEU A 198 5.05 11.76 15.62
N GLN A 199 6.10 11.89 16.42
CA GLN A 199 6.01 12.56 17.71
C GLN A 199 5.54 14.03 17.56
N HIS A 200 6.06 14.77 16.59
CA HIS A 200 5.61 16.14 16.34
C HIS A 200 4.17 16.19 15.81
N ILE A 201 3.81 15.31 14.88
CA ILE A 201 2.47 15.21 14.28
C ILE A 201 1.41 14.88 15.34
N LEU A 202 1.66 13.87 16.18
CA LEU A 202 0.72 13.45 17.22
C LEU A 202 0.54 14.50 18.32
N ASN A 203 1.53 15.38 18.49
CA ASN A 203 1.44 16.58 19.33
C ASN A 203 0.83 17.79 18.61
N ASN A 204 0.23 17.60 17.43
CA ASN A 204 -0.40 18.63 16.60
C ASN A 204 0.52 19.82 16.30
N ASN A 205 1.80 19.55 16.00
CA ASN A 205 2.72 20.58 15.58
C ASN A 205 2.19 21.31 14.33
N PRO A 206 1.97 22.64 14.36
CA PRO A 206 1.32 23.36 13.27
C PRO A 206 2.03 23.23 11.91
N GLU A 207 3.37 23.18 11.90
CA GLU A 207 4.14 23.09 10.66
C GLU A 207 3.86 21.78 9.92
N TYR A 208 3.78 20.66 10.65
CA TYR A 208 3.45 19.37 10.06
C TYR A 208 1.98 19.30 9.62
N ILE A 209 1.07 19.84 10.42
CA ILE A 209 -0.36 19.88 10.09
C ILE A 209 -0.61 20.72 8.82
N ASP A 210 0.03 21.88 8.70
CA ASP A 210 -0.05 22.73 7.50
C ASP A 210 0.50 22.01 6.25
N GLN A 211 1.59 21.25 6.39
CA GLN A 211 2.10 20.41 5.29
C GLN A 211 1.08 19.34 4.86
N GLY A 212 0.36 18.74 5.81
CA GLY A 212 -0.74 17.80 5.54
C GLY A 212 -1.89 18.45 4.77
N ILE A 213 -2.30 19.65 5.17
CA ILE A 213 -3.36 20.41 4.48
C ILE A 213 -2.95 20.74 3.04
N GLU A 214 -1.70 21.19 2.83
CA GLU A 214 -1.18 21.46 1.48
C GLU A 214 -1.06 20.19 0.64
N PHE A 215 -0.73 19.05 1.26
CA PHE A 215 -0.72 17.75 0.60
C PHE A 215 -2.14 17.35 0.13
N GLN A 216 -3.16 17.50 0.99
CA GLN A 216 -4.55 17.25 0.59
C GLN A 216 -5.00 18.11 -0.60
N LYS A 217 -4.61 19.39 -0.63
CA LYS A 217 -4.91 20.27 -1.77
C LYS A 217 -4.26 19.79 -3.07
N LYS A 218 -3.01 19.32 -2.99
CA LYS A 218 -2.29 18.74 -4.14
C LYS A 218 -2.96 17.45 -4.62
N GLU A 219 -3.41 16.60 -3.70
CA GLU A 219 -4.15 15.38 -4.02
C GLU A 219 -5.49 15.68 -4.68
N ALA A 220 -6.23 16.69 -4.21
CA ALA A 220 -7.46 17.14 -4.84
C ALA A 220 -7.22 17.70 -6.25
N ALA A 221 -6.14 18.46 -6.45
CA ALA A 221 -5.74 18.93 -7.77
C ALA A 221 -5.37 17.76 -8.70
N LEU A 222 -4.58 16.79 -8.22
CA LEU A 222 -4.25 15.58 -8.95
C LEU A 222 -5.49 14.77 -9.32
N ALA A 223 -6.47 14.66 -8.41
CA ALA A 223 -7.72 13.97 -8.66
C ALA A 223 -8.53 14.63 -9.79
N ALA A 224 -8.56 15.97 -9.85
CA ALA A 224 -9.21 16.72 -10.91
C ALA A 224 -8.45 16.62 -12.24
N GLU A 225 -7.13 16.81 -12.22
CA GLU A 225 -6.28 16.82 -13.43
C GLU A 225 -6.16 15.44 -14.08
N SER A 226 -6.15 14.38 -13.27
CA SER A 226 -6.02 13.01 -13.76
C SER A 226 -7.33 12.42 -14.26
N PHE A 227 -8.48 12.97 -13.89
CA PHE A 227 -9.78 12.45 -14.28
C PHE A 227 -9.96 12.47 -15.81
N ARG A 228 -10.55 11.40 -16.36
CA ARG A 228 -10.87 11.31 -17.80
C ARG A 228 -12.33 11.02 -18.06
N ASP A 229 -12.84 9.94 -17.48
CA ASP A 229 -14.19 9.48 -17.78
C ASP A 229 -14.77 8.61 -16.66
N ILE A 230 -16.10 8.49 -16.64
CA ILE A 230 -16.86 7.55 -15.80
C ILE A 230 -17.60 6.60 -16.72
N LEU A 231 -17.28 5.31 -16.57
CA LEU A 231 -17.98 4.22 -17.24
C LEU A 231 -18.82 3.46 -16.21
N TYR A 232 -19.85 2.78 -16.72
CA TYR A 232 -20.69 1.92 -15.89
C TYR A 232 -20.80 0.54 -16.51
N ILE A 233 -20.67 -0.49 -15.66
CA ILE A 233 -21.00 -1.87 -16.03
C ILE A 233 -22.25 -2.29 -15.25
N GLY A 234 -23.18 -2.92 -15.96
CA GLY A 234 -24.46 -3.41 -15.44
C GLY A 234 -25.49 -2.34 -15.11
N ASP A 235 -26.57 -2.78 -14.47
CA ASP A 235 -27.76 -1.99 -14.16
C ASP A 235 -28.24 -2.21 -12.71
N GLY A 236 -29.21 -1.39 -12.30
CA GLY A 236 -29.86 -1.53 -10.99
C GLY A 236 -28.91 -1.43 -9.79
N SER A 237 -29.10 -2.33 -8.81
CA SER A 237 -28.28 -2.46 -7.60
C SER A 237 -26.85 -2.92 -7.88
N ASP A 238 -26.62 -3.55 -9.03
CA ASP A 238 -25.36 -4.21 -9.36
C ASP A 238 -24.53 -3.33 -10.32
N LYS A 239 -24.89 -2.06 -10.42
CA LYS A 239 -24.20 -1.08 -11.24
C LYS A 239 -22.83 -0.78 -10.63
N ILE A 240 -21.79 -0.99 -11.43
CA ILE A 240 -20.38 -0.76 -11.07
C ILE A 240 -19.90 0.51 -11.75
N LYS A 241 -19.38 1.47 -10.98
CA LYS A 241 -18.82 2.74 -11.46
C LYS A 241 -17.31 2.63 -11.65
N ILE A 242 -16.86 2.69 -12.90
CA ILE A 242 -15.45 2.68 -13.25
C ILE A 242 -15.01 4.11 -13.55
N VAL A 243 -13.90 4.54 -12.95
CA VAL A 243 -13.25 5.80 -13.28
C VAL A 243 -11.97 5.52 -14.02
N THR A 244 -11.81 6.18 -15.16
CA THR A 244 -10.53 6.15 -15.88
C THR A 244 -9.72 7.40 -15.56
N ARG A 245 -8.41 7.22 -15.33
CA ARG A 245 -7.48 8.30 -15.00
C ARG A 245 -6.24 8.29 -15.90
N ASN A 246 -5.63 9.45 -16.11
CA ASN A 246 -4.34 9.57 -16.81
C ASN A 246 -3.48 10.66 -16.16
N SER A 247 -2.29 10.27 -15.71
CA SER A 247 -1.32 11.16 -15.05
C SER A 247 0.11 10.62 -15.22
N ASP A 248 1.12 11.44 -14.94
CA ASP A 248 2.49 10.98 -14.74
C ASP A 248 2.72 10.40 -13.33
N LYS A 249 1.78 10.63 -12.41
CA LYS A 249 1.75 10.11 -11.04
C LYS A 249 0.86 8.88 -10.91
N PHE A 250 1.01 8.17 -9.80
CA PHE A 250 0.12 7.08 -9.41
C PHE A 250 -1.22 7.67 -8.94
N THR A 251 -2.34 7.12 -9.40
CA THR A 251 -3.69 7.69 -9.14
C THR A 251 -4.76 6.64 -8.84
N ASN A 252 -4.36 5.38 -8.63
CA ASN A 252 -5.29 4.27 -8.36
C ASN A 252 -5.96 4.33 -6.98
N HIS A 253 -5.43 5.14 -6.06
CA HIS A 253 -6.04 5.41 -4.75
C HIS A 253 -7.14 6.48 -4.79
N LEU A 254 -7.30 7.18 -5.92
CA LEU A 254 -8.25 8.30 -6.05
C LEU A 254 -9.65 7.81 -6.42
N TYR A 255 -10.32 7.17 -5.46
CA TYR A 255 -11.71 6.69 -5.62
C TYR A 255 -12.77 7.74 -5.33
N ASP A 256 -12.46 8.76 -4.51
CA ASP A 256 -13.41 9.83 -4.19
C ASP A 256 -13.56 10.80 -5.37
N LEU A 257 -14.80 10.97 -5.86
CA LEU A 257 -15.17 11.87 -6.95
C LEU A 257 -15.98 13.07 -6.45
N GLY A 258 -15.92 13.36 -5.14
CA GLY A 258 -16.67 14.43 -4.49
C GLY A 258 -18.17 14.18 -4.58
N GLU A 259 -18.90 15.12 -5.18
CA GLU A 259 -20.36 15.04 -5.32
C GLU A 259 -20.82 13.84 -6.15
N ASN A 260 -19.95 13.29 -7.00
CA ASN A 260 -20.25 12.08 -7.77
C ASN A 260 -20.08 10.78 -6.96
N GLY A 261 -19.77 10.87 -5.67
CA GLY A 261 -19.57 9.76 -4.75
C GLY A 261 -18.29 8.96 -5.01
N LEU A 262 -18.24 7.73 -4.51
CA LEU A 262 -17.07 6.85 -4.70
C LEU A 262 -17.13 6.13 -6.05
N ALA A 263 -15.96 5.95 -6.66
CA ALA A 263 -15.72 4.98 -7.71
C ALA A 263 -15.64 3.57 -7.12
N ASP A 264 -16.14 2.60 -7.86
CA ASP A 264 -16.03 1.18 -7.54
C ASP A 264 -14.68 0.63 -7.98
N ILE A 265 -14.25 1.07 -9.18
CA ILE A 265 -13.03 0.64 -9.84
C ILE A 265 -12.30 1.89 -10.36
N VAL A 266 -10.98 1.92 -10.22
CA VAL A 266 -10.12 2.89 -10.92
C VAL A 266 -9.22 2.15 -11.92
N ILE A 267 -9.21 2.64 -13.16
CA ILE A 267 -8.27 2.20 -14.20
C ILE A 267 -7.42 3.41 -14.56
N ALA A 268 -6.16 3.42 -14.17
CA ALA A 268 -5.26 4.54 -14.40
C ALA A 268 -4.20 4.19 -15.44
N TYR A 269 -4.00 5.08 -16.41
CA TYR A 269 -2.85 5.10 -17.29
C TYR A 269 -1.78 6.03 -16.73
N ASN A 270 -0.58 5.50 -16.48
CA ASN A 270 0.57 6.30 -16.15
C ASN A 270 1.32 6.69 -17.43
N ASN A 271 1.24 7.95 -17.86
CA ASN A 271 1.83 8.39 -19.13
C ASN A 271 3.36 8.48 -19.12
N LYS A 272 3.98 8.59 -17.94
CA LYS A 272 5.43 8.60 -17.75
C LYS A 272 6.02 7.22 -18.03
N TYR A 273 5.47 6.19 -17.39
CA TYR A 273 5.95 4.81 -17.56
C TYR A 273 5.30 4.08 -18.74
N GLY A 274 4.12 4.55 -19.18
CA GLY A 274 3.26 3.87 -20.13
C GLY A 274 2.78 2.55 -19.56
N SER A 275 2.13 2.60 -18.40
CA SER A 275 1.56 1.44 -17.71
C SER A 275 0.09 1.65 -17.42
N ILE A 276 -0.67 0.56 -17.36
CA ILE A 276 -2.07 0.58 -16.92
C ILE A 276 -2.17 -0.17 -15.60
N THR A 277 -2.88 0.40 -14.64
CA THR A 277 -3.16 -0.23 -13.34
C THR A 277 -4.66 -0.23 -13.10
N LEU A 278 -5.19 -1.40 -12.74
CA LEU A 278 -6.57 -1.64 -12.32
C LEU A 278 -6.60 -1.78 -10.80
N SER A 279 -7.56 -1.12 -10.14
CA SER A 279 -7.74 -1.25 -8.69
C SER A 279 -9.21 -1.17 -8.28
N TYR A 280 -9.55 -1.92 -7.23
CA TYR A 280 -10.88 -1.98 -6.63
C TYR A 280 -10.92 -1.18 -5.33
N ALA A 281 -11.96 -0.36 -5.15
CA ALA A 281 -12.13 0.42 -3.93
C ALA A 281 -12.31 -0.46 -2.69
N GLN A 282 -12.94 -1.63 -2.83
CA GLN A 282 -13.28 -2.55 -1.75
C GLN A 282 -13.37 -4.00 -2.27
N TRP A 283 -12.22 -4.64 -2.54
CA TRP A 283 -12.18 -6.05 -2.98
C TRP A 283 -12.99 -6.98 -2.08
N GLU A 284 -12.79 -6.88 -0.76
CA GLU A 284 -13.24 -7.88 0.22
C GLU A 284 -14.71 -7.76 0.62
N ASP A 285 -15.33 -6.58 0.50
CA ASP A 285 -16.68 -6.34 1.00
C ASP A 285 -17.76 -6.41 -0.11
N ARG A 286 -17.40 -6.23 -1.39
CA ARG A 286 -18.39 -6.06 -2.47
C ARG A 286 -18.16 -6.92 -3.71
N TYR A 287 -16.92 -7.28 -4.03
CA TYR A 287 -16.62 -7.86 -5.35
C TYR A 287 -16.56 -9.40 -5.38
N MET A 288 -16.43 -10.05 -4.23
CA MET A 288 -16.73 -11.47 -4.10
C MET A 288 -18.20 -11.76 -4.41
N ASP A 289 -19.12 -10.92 -3.91
CA ASP A 289 -20.56 -11.08 -4.13
C ASP A 289 -20.99 -10.71 -5.56
N LEU A 290 -20.28 -9.77 -6.20
CA LEU A 290 -20.52 -9.38 -7.60
C LEU A 290 -19.81 -10.28 -8.63
N GLN A 291 -19.17 -11.38 -8.17
CA GLN A 291 -18.44 -12.36 -9.00
C GLN A 291 -17.47 -11.71 -10.00
N ILE A 292 -16.82 -10.61 -9.62
CA ILE A 292 -15.79 -9.97 -10.44
C ILE A 292 -14.47 -10.69 -10.17
N ALA A 293 -13.74 -11.03 -11.24
CA ALA A 293 -12.43 -11.65 -11.10
C ALA A 293 -11.44 -10.74 -10.36
N PRO A 294 -10.49 -11.30 -9.59
CA PRO A 294 -9.37 -10.55 -9.01
C PRO A 294 -8.66 -9.67 -10.03
N CYS A 295 -8.14 -8.51 -9.61
CA CYS A 295 -7.42 -7.60 -10.51
C CYS A 295 -6.30 -8.31 -11.29
N PHE A 296 -5.51 -9.16 -10.63
CA PHE A 296 -4.42 -9.88 -11.30
C PHE A 296 -4.91 -10.80 -12.43
N GLU A 297 -6.07 -11.45 -12.28
CA GLU A 297 -6.62 -12.32 -13.33
C GLU A 297 -7.08 -11.52 -14.54
N ILE A 298 -7.71 -10.36 -14.32
CA ILE A 298 -8.09 -9.43 -15.38
C ILE A 298 -6.83 -9.03 -16.18
N MET A 299 -5.79 -8.56 -15.48
CA MET A 299 -4.57 -8.08 -16.13
C MET A 299 -3.80 -9.21 -16.83
N GLN A 300 -3.70 -10.40 -16.21
CA GLN A 300 -3.04 -11.56 -16.81
C GLN A 300 -3.79 -12.12 -18.02
N SER A 301 -5.12 -11.98 -18.08
CA SER A 301 -5.89 -12.37 -19.27
C SER A 301 -5.58 -11.53 -20.51
N ILE A 302 -4.98 -10.34 -20.32
CA ILE A 302 -4.61 -9.41 -21.40
C ILE A 302 -3.12 -9.54 -21.74
N TRP A 303 -2.25 -9.61 -20.73
CA TRP A 303 -0.79 -9.54 -20.92
C TRP A 303 -0.02 -10.79 -20.49
N GLY A 304 -0.70 -11.84 -20.03
CA GLY A 304 -0.09 -13.07 -19.51
C GLY A 304 0.52 -12.89 -18.11
N ASN A 305 1.20 -13.93 -17.64
CA ASN A 305 1.69 -14.07 -16.26
C ASN A 305 2.74 -13.03 -15.83
N THR A 306 3.20 -12.17 -16.73
CA THR A 306 4.12 -11.06 -16.43
C THR A 306 3.39 -9.81 -15.93
N ALA A 307 2.07 -9.73 -16.09
CA ALA A 307 1.25 -8.79 -15.36
C ALA A 307 1.16 -9.22 -13.88
N GLY A 308 1.35 -8.25 -13.00
CA GLY A 308 1.56 -8.50 -11.57
C GLY A 308 0.64 -7.68 -10.69
N GLY A 309 0.37 -8.19 -9.49
CA GLY A 309 -0.50 -7.58 -8.51
C GLY A 309 -1.13 -8.62 -7.61
N HIS A 310 -2.15 -8.20 -6.87
CA HIS A 310 -3.00 -9.05 -6.05
C HIS A 310 -4.47 -8.76 -6.39
N ALA A 311 -5.40 -9.29 -5.59
CA ALA A 311 -6.82 -9.28 -5.96
C ALA A 311 -7.44 -7.87 -5.98
N GLY A 312 -6.97 -6.95 -5.13
CA GLY A 312 -7.46 -5.57 -5.07
C GLY A 312 -6.78 -4.58 -6.02
N ILE A 313 -5.59 -4.88 -6.52
CA ILE A 313 -4.86 -4.02 -7.45
C ILE A 313 -3.84 -4.81 -8.28
N ALA A 314 -3.80 -4.54 -9.59
CA ALA A 314 -2.82 -5.13 -10.49
C ALA A 314 -2.46 -4.21 -11.65
N GLY A 315 -1.24 -4.36 -12.17
CA GLY A 315 -0.68 -3.55 -13.24
C GLY A 315 -0.28 -4.36 -14.46
N SER A 316 -0.16 -3.67 -15.59
CA SER A 316 0.50 -4.19 -16.79
C SER A 316 1.97 -4.58 -16.49
N PRO A 317 2.61 -5.43 -17.30
CA PRO A 317 3.99 -5.85 -17.05
C PRO A 317 4.94 -4.65 -16.93
N ARG A 318 5.80 -4.63 -15.90
CA ARG A 318 6.71 -3.48 -15.61
C ARG A 318 7.66 -3.17 -16.76
N GLU A 319 8.08 -4.19 -17.51
CA GLU A 319 9.01 -4.08 -18.64
C GLU A 319 8.32 -3.75 -19.97
N LEU A 320 6.98 -3.64 -19.98
CA LEU A 320 6.21 -3.38 -21.18
C LEU A 320 5.57 -2.00 -21.10
N ARG A 321 5.97 -1.11 -22.01
CA ARG A 321 5.24 0.13 -22.26
C ARG A 321 3.98 -0.18 -23.06
N VAL A 322 2.82 0.11 -22.50
CA VAL A 322 1.50 -0.04 -23.13
C VAL A 322 0.91 1.32 -23.51
N GLU A 323 -0.06 1.32 -24.42
CA GLU A 323 -0.76 2.53 -24.88
C GLU A 323 -2.04 2.76 -24.05
N GLU A 324 -2.41 4.03 -23.85
CA GLU A 324 -3.61 4.43 -23.10
C GLU A 324 -4.90 3.79 -23.67
N SER A 325 -4.95 3.61 -25.00
CA SER A 325 -6.10 2.98 -25.67
C SER A 325 -6.38 1.56 -25.17
N MET A 326 -5.40 0.88 -24.57
CA MET A 326 -5.58 -0.46 -24.00
C MET A 326 -6.45 -0.45 -22.73
N ILE A 327 -6.80 0.71 -22.15
CA ILE A 327 -7.83 0.80 -21.09
C ILE A 327 -9.13 0.14 -21.55
N GLN A 328 -9.49 0.28 -22.83
CA GLN A 328 -10.70 -0.33 -23.39
C GLN A 328 -10.67 -1.86 -23.29
N ASN A 329 -9.50 -2.48 -23.42
CA ASN A 329 -9.34 -3.93 -23.26
C ASN A 329 -9.56 -4.36 -21.81
N VAL A 330 -9.08 -3.57 -20.84
CA VAL A 330 -9.33 -3.83 -19.41
C VAL A 330 -10.82 -3.71 -19.10
N CYS A 331 -11.47 -2.66 -19.58
CA CYS A 331 -12.93 -2.50 -19.43
C CYS A 331 -13.70 -3.67 -20.07
N ALA A 332 -13.33 -4.07 -21.29
CA ALA A 332 -13.97 -5.20 -21.97
C ALA A 332 -13.83 -6.50 -21.17
N LYS A 333 -12.65 -6.77 -20.60
CA LYS A 333 -12.45 -7.95 -19.74
C LYS A 333 -13.28 -7.92 -18.46
N LEU A 334 -13.43 -6.76 -17.82
CA LEU A 334 -14.33 -6.63 -16.67
C LEU A 334 -15.79 -6.94 -17.04
N VAL A 335 -16.24 -6.51 -18.22
CA VAL A 335 -17.57 -6.83 -18.74
C VAL A 335 -17.71 -8.33 -19.04
N ASP A 336 -16.73 -8.93 -19.73
CA ASP A 336 -16.74 -10.34 -20.09
C ASP A 336 -16.83 -11.24 -18.85
N TYR A 337 -15.99 -10.99 -17.83
CA TYR A 337 -16.00 -11.79 -16.60
C TYR A 337 -17.34 -11.71 -15.89
N ARG A 338 -17.87 -10.50 -15.72
CA ARG A 338 -19.18 -10.33 -15.09
C ARG A 338 -20.27 -11.09 -15.83
N ASN A 339 -20.31 -10.98 -17.16
CA ASN A 339 -21.35 -11.63 -17.95
C ASN A 339 -21.23 -13.16 -17.92
N ASN A 340 -20.01 -13.71 -17.99
CA ASN A 340 -19.81 -15.15 -17.98
C ASN A 340 -20.13 -15.78 -16.62
N CYS A 341 -19.83 -15.10 -15.51
CA CYS A 341 -20.20 -15.58 -14.17
C CYS A 341 -21.73 -15.59 -13.96
N LEU A 342 -22.45 -14.56 -14.44
CA LEU A 342 -23.91 -14.51 -14.37
C LEU A 342 -24.59 -15.62 -15.21
N TYR A 343 -23.99 -16.00 -16.35
CA TYR A 343 -24.54 -17.08 -17.18
C TYR A 343 -24.39 -18.47 -16.53
N GLU A 344 -23.31 -18.72 -15.80
CA GLU A 344 -23.12 -19.99 -15.09
C GLU A 344 -24.10 -20.14 -13.92
N ASP A 345 -24.38 -19.05 -13.17
CA ASP A 345 -25.36 -19.06 -12.07
C ASP A 345 -26.80 -19.26 -12.58
N ASP A 346 -27.19 -18.58 -13.66
CA ASP A 346 -28.51 -18.75 -14.29
C ASP A 346 -28.72 -20.17 -14.84
N GLN A 347 -27.65 -20.80 -15.35
CA GLN A 347 -27.70 -22.17 -15.86
C GLN A 347 -27.76 -23.18 -14.72
N LEU A 348 -27.00 -22.99 -13.64
CA LEU A 348 -27.07 -23.79 -12.43
C LEU A 348 -28.44 -23.67 -11.74
N GLN A 349 -29.01 -22.48 -11.66
CA GLN A 349 -30.34 -22.28 -11.09
C GLN A 349 -31.45 -22.91 -11.95
N LYS A 350 -31.32 -22.88 -13.28
CA LYS A 350 -32.22 -23.63 -14.17
C LYS A 350 -32.08 -25.14 -14.00
N GLU A 351 -30.85 -25.65 -13.94
CA GLU A 351 -30.60 -27.08 -13.73
C GLU A 351 -31.11 -27.57 -12.36
N LEU A 352 -30.96 -26.76 -11.31
CA LEU A 352 -31.50 -27.05 -9.97
C LEU A 352 -33.03 -26.95 -9.90
N ALA A 353 -33.65 -26.05 -10.67
CA ALA A 353 -35.11 -25.93 -10.78
C ALA A 353 -35.78 -27.07 -11.57
N GLU A 354 -35.00 -27.80 -12.39
CA GLU A 354 -35.48 -28.95 -13.17
C GLU A 354 -35.32 -30.28 -12.43
N ILE A 355 -34.74 -30.31 -11.22
CA ILE A 355 -34.71 -31.50 -10.36
C ILE A 355 -36.07 -31.63 -9.67
N PRO A 356 -36.90 -32.65 -9.98
CA PRO A 356 -38.14 -32.86 -9.27
C PRO A 356 -37.83 -33.36 -7.86
N PHE A 357 -38.33 -32.63 -6.85
CA PHE A 357 -38.28 -33.02 -5.43
C PHE A 357 -38.93 -34.39 -5.16
#